data_AF-A0A921FX96-F1
#
_entry.id   AF-A0A921FX96-F1
#
_cell.length_a   1.000
_cell.length_b   1.000
_cell.length_c   1.000
_cell.angle_alpha   90.00
_cell.angle_beta   90.00
_cell.angle_gamma   90.00
#
_symmetry.space_group_name_H-M   'P 1'
#
loop_
_entity.id
_entity.type
_entity.pdbx_description
1 polymer ?
#
loop_
_entity_poly.entity_id
_entity_poly.type
_entity_poly.pdbx_seq_one_letter_code
_entity_poly.pdbx_strand_id
1 'polypeptide(L)'
;NTEGLLSIVREIKNNSNKSIWIYSGYTFEYLIQNEENKKLLHLCDVLVDGPFVEELKDLTLQFRGSSNQRIIDLVQTRLEKQIVLWTDRKE
;
A
#
# COMPACT_ATOMS: atom_id res chain seq x y z
N ASN A 1 -1.40 11.24 -13.98
CA ASN A 1 -1.77 9.81 -14.13
C ASN A 1 -2.62 9.30 -12.95
N THR A 2 -2.64 9.96 -11.80
CA THR A 2 -3.39 9.55 -10.59
C THR A 2 -4.92 9.55 -10.78
N GLU A 3 -5.47 10.51 -11.53
CA GLU A 3 -6.92 10.63 -11.75
C GLU A 3 -7.55 9.41 -12.42
N GLY A 4 -6.90 8.85 -13.46
CA GLY A 4 -7.38 7.65 -14.15
C GLY A 4 -7.31 6.41 -13.27
N LEU A 5 -6.35 6.35 -12.33
CA LEU A 5 -6.25 5.24 -11.38
C LEU A 5 -7.35 5.32 -10.30
N LEU A 6 -7.69 6.53 -9.87
CA LEU A 6 -8.74 6.75 -8.86
C LEU A 6 -10.11 6.26 -9.32
N SER A 7 -10.47 6.47 -10.60
CA SER A 7 -11.76 6.00 -11.12
C SER A 7 -11.84 4.47 -11.12
N ILE A 8 -10.80 3.81 -11.62
CA ILE A 8 -10.71 2.34 -11.69
C ILE A 8 -10.74 1.72 -10.30
N VAL A 9 -9.96 2.24 -9.35
CA VAL A 9 -9.91 1.70 -7.98
C VAL A 9 -11.28 1.84 -7.28
N ARG A 10 -11.99 2.95 -7.48
CA ARG A 10 -13.36 3.10 -6.96
C ARG A 10 -14.31 2.07 -7.56
N GLU A 11 -14.25 1.85 -8.86
CA GLU A 11 -15.11 0.89 -9.54
C GLU A 11 -14.86 -0.54 -9.05
N ILE A 12 -13.59 -0.95 -8.89
CA ILE A 12 -13.23 -2.26 -8.36
C ILE A 12 -13.74 -2.44 -6.92
N LYS A 13 -13.60 -1.41 -6.07
CA LYS A 13 -14.06 -1.45 -4.68
C LYS A 13 -15.58 -1.54 -4.56
N ASN A 14 -16.30 -0.89 -5.46
CA ASN A 14 -17.77 -0.92 -5.47
C ASN A 14 -18.34 -2.23 -6.03
N ASN A 15 -17.63 -2.86 -6.97
CA ASN A 15 -18.11 -4.05 -7.67
C ASN A 15 -17.48 -5.36 -7.17
N SER A 16 -16.56 -5.31 -6.21
CA SER A 16 -15.91 -6.51 -5.68
C SER A 16 -15.50 -6.34 -4.22
N ASN A 17 -15.48 -7.46 -3.50
CA ASN A 17 -14.93 -7.54 -2.14
C ASN A 17 -13.44 -7.90 -2.14
N LYS A 18 -12.72 -7.64 -3.24
CA LYS A 18 -11.30 -7.97 -3.34
C LYS A 18 -10.46 -6.92 -2.61
N SER A 19 -9.41 -7.38 -1.95
CA SER A 19 -8.40 -6.49 -1.35
C SER A 19 -7.54 -5.84 -2.44
N ILE A 20 -7.33 -4.53 -2.33
CA ILE A 20 -6.55 -3.74 -3.28
C ILE A 20 -5.19 -3.41 -2.68
N TRP A 21 -4.13 -3.87 -3.35
CA TRP A 21 -2.73 -3.67 -2.95
C TRP A 21 -2.04 -2.67 -3.90
N ILE A 22 -1.22 -1.79 -3.35
CA ILE A 22 -0.39 -0.84 -4.12
C ILE A 22 1.08 -1.04 -3.80
N TYR A 23 1.91 -1.04 -4.85
CA TYR A 23 3.36 -0.97 -4.79
C TYR A 23 3.80 0.39 -5.31
N SER A 24 4.38 1.23 -4.47
CA SER A 24 4.64 2.64 -4.82
C SER A 24 6.08 2.93 -5.20
N GLY A 25 7.05 2.24 -4.58
CA GLY A 25 8.47 2.64 -4.61
C GLY A 25 8.79 3.88 -3.75
N TYR A 26 7.80 4.45 -3.07
CA TYR A 26 7.92 5.63 -2.21
C TYR A 26 7.45 5.30 -0.79
N THR A 27 7.96 6.00 0.21
CA THR A 27 7.50 5.82 1.58
C THR A 27 6.10 6.38 1.77
N PHE A 28 5.34 5.81 2.70
CA PHE A 28 4.02 6.29 3.09
C PHE A 28 4.05 7.78 3.42
N GLU A 29 5.05 8.21 4.19
CA GLU A 29 5.23 9.59 4.63
C GLU A 29 5.42 10.55 3.46
N TYR A 30 6.07 10.11 2.37
CA TYR A 30 6.18 10.89 1.14
C TYR A 30 4.86 10.95 0.37
N LEU A 31 4.18 9.80 0.23
CA LEU A 31 2.91 9.72 -0.52
C LEU A 31 1.82 10.58 0.09
N ILE A 32 1.72 10.63 1.42
CA ILE A 32 0.72 11.46 2.12
C ILE A 32 1.02 12.96 2.05
N GLN A 33 2.10 13.42 1.42
CA GLN A 33 2.27 14.87 1.20
C GLN A 33 1.40 15.38 0.05
N ASN A 34 0.93 14.48 -0.81
CA ASN A 34 0.08 14.80 -1.95
C ASN A 34 -1.37 14.33 -1.70
N GLU A 35 -2.34 15.23 -1.89
CA GLU A 35 -3.76 14.96 -1.64
C GLU A 35 -4.37 13.90 -2.58
N GLU A 36 -3.91 13.79 -3.83
CA GLU A 36 -4.39 12.75 -4.74
C GLU A 36 -3.92 11.36 -4.30
N ASN A 37 -2.65 11.26 -3.88
CA ASN A 37 -2.10 10.03 -3.34
C ASN A 37 -2.83 9.63 -2.05
N LYS A 38 -3.15 10.58 -1.16
CA LYS A 38 -3.99 10.28 0.02
C LYS A 38 -5.34 9.70 -0.38
N LYS A 39 -6.03 10.30 -1.35
CA LYS A 39 -7.32 9.81 -1.85
C LYS A 39 -7.19 8.39 -2.40
N LEU A 40 -6.11 8.10 -3.12
CA LEU A 40 -5.84 6.77 -3.67
C LEU A 40 -5.58 5.75 -2.56
N LEU A 41 -4.71 6.09 -1.60
CA LEU A 41 -4.40 5.24 -0.45
C LEU A 41 -5.64 4.97 0.41
N HIS A 42 -6.56 5.94 0.54
CA HIS A 42 -7.82 5.74 1.27
C HIS A 42 -8.71 4.66 0.65
N LEU A 43 -8.62 4.46 -0.65
CA LEU A 43 -9.39 3.44 -1.37
C LEU A 43 -8.72 2.07 -1.34
N CYS A 44 -7.44 1.99 -0.97
CA CYS A 44 -6.67 0.75 -0.96
C CYS A 44 -6.61 0.13 0.45
N ASP A 45 -6.23 -1.13 0.51
CA ASP A 45 -6.22 -1.90 1.75
C ASP A 45 -4.79 -2.14 2.25
N VAL A 46 -3.84 -2.37 1.34
CA VAL A 46 -2.43 -2.62 1.68
C VAL A 46 -1.50 -1.79 0.79
N LEU A 47 -0.45 -1.22 1.39
CA LEU A 47 0.62 -0.52 0.69
C LEU A 47 1.96 -1.24 0.91
N VAL A 48 2.66 -1.57 -0.16
CA VAL A 48 4.08 -1.92 -0.13
C VAL A 48 4.87 -0.66 -0.46
N ASP A 49 5.53 -0.12 0.57
CA ASP A 49 6.20 1.17 0.53
C ASP A 49 7.72 1.03 0.48
N GLY A 50 8.39 2.10 0.02
CA GLY A 50 9.84 2.18 -0.11
C GLY A 50 10.41 1.67 -1.44
N PRO A 51 11.58 2.19 -1.85
CA PRO A 51 12.24 1.79 -3.09
C PRO A 51 12.77 0.36 -3.00
N PHE A 52 12.88 -0.31 -4.14
CA PHE A 52 13.62 -1.56 -4.23
C PHE A 52 15.13 -1.30 -4.16
N VAL A 53 15.84 -2.04 -3.32
CA VAL A 53 17.29 -1.93 -3.13
C VAL A 53 17.92 -3.31 -3.38
N GLU A 54 18.81 -3.42 -4.37
CA GLU A 54 19.39 -4.71 -4.80
C GLU A 54 20.26 -5.33 -3.69
N GLU A 55 20.97 -4.52 -2.91
CA GLU A 55 21.79 -4.97 -1.77
C GLU A 55 20.95 -5.57 -0.63
N LEU A 56 19.66 -5.20 -0.56
CA LEU A 56 18.72 -5.68 0.44
C LEU A 56 17.74 -6.69 -0.14
N LYS A 57 18.00 -7.17 -1.37
CA LYS A 57 17.16 -8.12 -2.08
C LYS A 57 17.09 -9.44 -1.33
N ASP A 58 15.88 -9.88 -1.09
CA ASP A 58 15.60 -11.17 -0.47
C ASP A 58 14.30 -11.73 -1.03
N LEU A 59 14.41 -12.82 -1.79
CA LEU A 59 13.30 -13.47 -2.47
C LEU A 59 12.44 -14.33 -1.54
N THR A 60 12.87 -14.53 -0.28
CA THR A 60 12.08 -15.23 0.74
C THR A 60 11.05 -14.32 1.39
N LEU A 61 11.15 -13.00 1.17
CA LEU A 61 10.20 -12.03 1.70
C LEU A 61 8.86 -12.12 0.96
N GLN A 62 7.78 -12.24 1.72
CA GLN A 62 6.43 -12.24 1.16
C GLN A 62 6.09 -10.84 0.60
N PHE A 63 5.59 -10.80 -0.63
CA PHE A 63 5.01 -9.60 -1.26
C PHE A 63 5.93 -8.37 -1.32
N ARG A 64 7.26 -8.54 -1.23
CA ARG A 64 8.25 -7.46 -1.41
C ARG A 64 9.57 -8.02 -1.92
N GLY A 65 10.35 -7.18 -2.60
CA GLY A 65 11.61 -7.60 -3.19
C GLY A 65 12.83 -7.32 -2.33
N SER A 66 12.74 -6.38 -1.39
CA SER A 66 13.85 -5.94 -0.55
C SER A 66 13.43 -5.68 0.89
N SER A 67 14.33 -5.92 1.84
CA SER A 67 14.02 -5.93 3.28
C SER A 67 13.69 -4.55 3.87
N ASN A 68 14.07 -3.46 3.19
CA ASN A 68 13.69 -2.10 3.58
C ASN A 68 12.24 -1.74 3.22
N GLN A 69 11.55 -2.54 2.40
CA GLN A 69 10.17 -2.27 2.00
C GLN A 69 9.21 -2.70 3.12
N ARG A 70 8.31 -1.80 3.54
CA ARG A 70 7.29 -2.12 4.55
C ARG A 70 6.00 -2.48 3.85
N ILE A 71 5.29 -3.46 4.41
CA ILE A 71 3.92 -3.77 4.01
C ILE A 71 3.02 -3.16 5.09
N ILE A 72 2.24 -2.15 4.72
CA ILE A 72 1.44 -1.35 5.63
C ILE A 72 -0.03 -1.70 5.40
N ASP A 73 -0.74 -2.04 6.48
CA ASP A 73 -2.19 -2.20 6.46
C ASP A 73 -2.81 -0.80 6.53
N LEU A 74 -3.33 -0.31 5.40
CA LEU A 74 -3.90 1.03 5.30
C LEU A 74 -5.23 1.14 6.04
N VAL A 75 -5.96 0.03 6.23
CA VAL A 75 -7.23 0.03 6.96
C VAL A 75 -6.96 0.23 8.44
N GLN A 76 -6.10 -0.61 9.03
CA GLN A 76 -5.71 -0.51 10.44
C GLN A 76 -4.98 0.80 10.72
N THR A 77 -4.09 1.22 9.82
CA THR A 77 -3.36 2.49 9.97
C THR A 77 -4.29 3.70 10.09
N ARG A 78 -5.41 3.72 9.36
CA ARG A 78 -6.41 4.79 9.48
C ARG A 78 -7.21 4.72 10.78
N LEU A 79 -7.54 3.50 11.23
CA LEU A 79 -8.32 3.28 12.46
C LEU A 79 -7.51 3.67 13.70
N GLU A 80 -6.25 3.23 13.75
CA GLU A 80 -5.36 3.49 14.88
C GLU A 80 -4.65 4.84 14.81
N LYS A 81 -4.70 5.53 13.66
CA LYS A 81 -4.01 6.80 13.38
C LYS A 81 -2.48 6.71 13.53
N GLN A 82 -1.93 5.52 13.37
CA GLN A 82 -0.50 5.19 13.43
C GLN A 82 -0.18 4.10 12.42
N ILE A 83 1.05 4.01 11.94
CA ILE A 83 1.43 2.99 10.95
C ILE A 83 1.31 1.59 11.58
N VAL A 84 0.42 0.77 11.01
CA VAL A 84 0.26 -0.64 11.35
C VAL A 84 0.86 -1.48 10.22
N LEU A 85 1.82 -2.33 10.56
CA LEU A 85 2.41 -3.25 9.60
C LEU A 85 1.43 -4.40 9.32
N TRP A 86 1.28 -4.72 8.03
CA TRP A 86 0.51 -5.87 7.61
C TRP A 86 1.18 -7.14 8.13
N THR A 87 0.38 -7.98 8.75
CA THR A 87 0.78 -9.33 9.15
C THR A 87 -0.12 -10.32 8.42
N ASP A 88 0.41 -11.50 8.12
CA ASP A 88 -0.36 -12.58 7.51
C ASP A 88 -1.56 -12.88 8.42
N ARG A 89 -2.74 -12.41 8.01
CA ARG A 89 -3.99 -12.74 8.68
C ARG A 89 -4.29 -14.20 8.32
N LYS A 90 -3.70 -15.10 9.08
CA LYS A 90 -4.18 -16.49 9.17
C LYS A 90 -5.59 -16.42 9.75
N GLU A 91 -6.59 -16.35 8.88
CA GLU A 91 -7.95 -16.77 9.23
C GLU A 91 -7.96 -18.25 9.60
#